data_AF-A0A2V8MVT5-F1
#
_entry.id   AF-A0A2V8MVT5-F1
#
_cell.length_a   1.000
_cell.length_b   1.000
_cell.length_c   1.000
_cell.angle_alpha   90.00
_cell.angle_beta   90.00
_cell.angle_gamma   90.00
#
_symmetry.space_group_name_H-M   'P 1'
#
loop_
_entity.id
_entity.type
_entity.pdbx_description
1 polymer ?
#
loop_
_entity_poly.entity_id
_entity_poly.type
_entity_poly.pdbx_seq_one_letter_code
_entity_poly.pdbx_strand_id
1 'polypeptide(L)'
;LANLIRDTAHAVVEALGLEQQDALVEGLATRWQRGTLVMQPADSSLQPKEVPLETFFHKIVMIRNNLRVLEQKVNASDKLSDADKFDLQQYITRCYGSLTTFNILFKNKDDQFRTSA
;
A
#
# COMPACT_ATOMS: atom_id res chain seq x y z
N LEU A 1 35.22 -2.34 -25.53
CA LEU A 1 35.40 -2.33 -24.06
C LEU A 1 34.15 -1.89 -23.31
N ALA A 2 33.54 -0.75 -23.65
CA ALA A 2 32.34 -0.24 -22.95
C ALA A 2 31.12 -1.19 -23.00
N ASN A 3 30.89 -1.88 -24.11
CA ASN A 3 29.79 -2.85 -24.22
C ASN A 3 30.02 -4.07 -23.32
N LEU A 4 31.25 -4.61 -23.31
CA LEU A 4 31.61 -5.73 -22.43
C LEU A 4 31.43 -5.40 -20.94
N ILE A 5 31.81 -4.18 -20.52
CA ILE A 5 31.61 -3.72 -19.14
C ILE A 5 30.11 -3.64 -18.80
N ARG A 6 29.29 -3.13 -19.73
CA ARG A 6 27.84 -3.02 -19.56
C ARG A 6 27.17 -4.38 -19.45
N ASP A 7 27.51 -5.29 -20.36
CA ASP A 7 26.92 -6.63 -20.42
C ASP A 7 27.30 -7.45 -19.18
N THR A 8 28.55 -7.30 -18.73
CA THR A 8 29.02 -7.95 -17.49
C THR A 8 28.33 -7.36 -16.26
N ALA A 9 28.17 -6.04 -16.18
CA ALA A 9 27.46 -5.40 -15.07
C ALA A 9 25.98 -5.84 -15.02
N HIS A 10 25.32 -5.95 -16.17
CA HIS A 10 23.91 -6.37 -16.26
C HIS A 10 23.74 -7.83 -15.81
N ALA A 11 24.61 -8.73 -16.27
CA ALA A 11 24.59 -10.14 -15.89
C ALA A 11 24.83 -10.36 -14.39
N VAL A 12 25.70 -9.55 -13.77
CA VAL A 12 25.97 -9.62 -12.33
C VAL A 12 24.78 -9.10 -11.52
N VAL A 13 24.12 -8.01 -11.95
CA VAL A 13 22.91 -7.48 -11.31
C VAL A 13 21.78 -8.52 -11.34
N GLU A 14 21.57 -9.16 -12.48
CA GLU A 14 20.55 -10.21 -12.66
C GLU A 14 20.86 -11.47 -11.83
N ALA A 15 22.09 -11.98 -11.91
CA ALA A 15 22.50 -13.20 -11.20
C ALA A 15 22.46 -13.05 -9.67
N LEU A 16 22.68 -11.83 -9.17
CA LEU A 16 22.60 -11.52 -7.74
C LEU A 16 21.18 -11.15 -7.28
N GLY A 17 20.20 -11.10 -8.19
CA GLY A 17 18.85 -10.63 -7.89
C GLY A 17 18.83 -9.18 -7.38
N LEU A 18 19.85 -8.40 -7.74
CA LEU A 18 20.01 -6.98 -7.38
C LEU A 18 19.27 -6.09 -8.37
N GLU A 19 18.20 -6.59 -9.00
CA GLU A 19 17.25 -5.71 -9.63
C GLU A 19 16.78 -4.75 -8.54
N GLN A 20 17.23 -3.50 -8.62
CA GLN A 20 16.44 -2.43 -8.05
C GLN A 20 15.09 -2.62 -8.72
N GLN A 21 14.08 -3.00 -7.94
CA GLN A 21 12.71 -2.78 -8.34
C GLN A 21 12.49 -1.26 -8.36
N ASP A 22 13.19 -0.57 -9.26
CA ASP A 22 12.95 0.78 -9.76
C ASP A 22 11.70 0.77 -10.68
N ALA A 23 10.83 -0.24 -10.50
CA ALA A 23 9.52 -0.27 -11.09
C ALA A 23 8.67 0.73 -10.30
N LEU A 24 8.32 1.83 -10.97
CA LEU A 24 7.27 2.73 -10.51
C LEU A 24 6.09 1.88 -10.01
N VAL A 25 5.69 2.06 -8.76
CA VAL A 25 4.58 1.27 -8.23
C VAL A 25 3.30 1.78 -8.88
N GLU A 26 2.65 0.90 -9.63
CA GLU A 26 1.37 1.21 -10.26
C GLU A 26 0.33 1.57 -9.19
N GLY A 27 -0.45 2.62 -9.45
CA GLY A 27 -1.43 3.15 -8.51
C GLY A 27 -0.90 4.14 -7.46
N LEU A 28 0.42 4.23 -7.23
CA LEU A 28 1.03 5.28 -6.41
C LEU A 28 1.10 6.60 -7.20
N ALA A 29 0.63 7.71 -6.62
CA ALA A 29 0.59 9.00 -7.30
C ALA A 29 2.01 9.47 -7.64
N THR A 30 2.18 10.04 -8.84
CA THR A 30 3.50 10.37 -9.42
C THR A 30 4.39 11.19 -8.50
N ARG A 31 3.84 12.13 -7.72
CA ARG A 31 4.59 12.98 -6.79
C ARG A 31 5.24 12.23 -5.62
N TRP A 32 4.82 10.99 -5.36
CA TRP A 32 5.29 10.17 -4.25
C TRP A 32 6.21 9.02 -4.69
N GLN A 33 6.41 8.85 -6.00
CA GLN A 33 7.31 7.84 -6.54
C GLN A 33 8.74 8.12 -6.08
N ARG A 34 9.44 7.07 -5.66
CA ARG A 34 10.80 7.06 -5.10
C ARG A 34 10.96 7.94 -3.85
N GLY A 35 9.84 8.26 -3.18
CA GLY A 35 9.84 9.02 -1.94
C GLY A 35 10.03 8.13 -0.71
N THR A 36 10.29 8.78 0.44
CA THR A 36 10.50 8.10 1.72
C THR A 36 9.52 8.64 2.76
N LEU A 37 8.80 7.75 3.44
CA LEU A 37 8.08 8.06 4.67
C LEU A 37 9.08 8.13 5.83
N VAL A 38 9.12 9.26 6.52
CA VAL A 38 9.97 9.47 7.70
C VAL A 38 9.09 9.56 8.94
N MET A 39 9.23 8.60 9.85
CA MET A 39 8.61 8.65 11.18
C MET A 39 9.59 9.28 12.15
N GLN A 40 9.31 10.54 12.51
CA GLN A 40 10.16 11.34 13.38
C GLN A 40 9.72 11.18 14.84
N PRO A 41 10.61 10.69 15.75
CA PRO A 41 10.33 10.73 17.18
C PRO A 41 10.33 12.17 17.71
N ALA A 42 9.54 12.41 18.75
CA ALA A 42 9.52 13.70 19.45
C ALA A 42 10.85 14.00 20.17
N ASP A 43 11.54 12.95 20.62
CA ASP A 43 12.91 13.03 21.13
C ASP A 43 13.90 13.11 19.96
N SER A 44 14.56 14.26 19.81
CA SER A 44 15.51 14.53 18.73
C SER A 44 16.84 13.79 18.85
N SER A 45 17.10 13.12 19.98
CA SER A 45 18.29 12.27 20.15
C SER A 45 18.13 10.90 19.48
N LEU A 46 16.90 10.49 19.16
CA LEU A 46 16.59 9.21 18.54
C LEU A 46 16.60 9.30 17.01
N GLN A 47 17.06 8.22 16.36
CA GLN A 47 17.07 8.17 14.90
C GLN A 47 15.66 8.02 14.34
N PRO A 48 15.30 8.75 13.27
CA PRO A 48 14.04 8.58 12.57
C PRO A 48 13.95 7.21 11.91
N LYS A 49 12.74 6.67 11.80
CA LYS A 49 12.48 5.46 11.02
C LYS A 49 12.08 5.84 9.60
N GLU A 50 12.88 5.41 8.64
CA GLU A 50 12.61 5.61 7.22
C GLU A 50 12.00 4.36 6.59
N VAL A 51 11.02 4.57 5.70
CA VAL A 51 10.34 3.53 4.95
C VAL A 51 10.11 4.02 3.51
N PRO A 52 10.53 3.29 2.46
CA PRO A 52 10.19 3.64 1.09
C PRO A 52 8.68 3.74 0.88
N LEU A 53 8.20 4.77 0.17
CA LEU A 53 6.76 4.99 -0.03
C LEU A 53 6.10 3.86 -0.85
N GLU A 54 6.84 3.19 -1.73
CA GLU A 54 6.42 2.01 -2.46
C GLU A 54 6.06 0.86 -1.50
N THR A 55 6.95 0.62 -0.53
CA THR A 55 6.76 -0.44 0.48
C THR A 55 5.58 -0.10 1.37
N PHE A 56 5.48 1.16 1.79
CA PHE A 56 4.35 1.62 2.58
C PHE A 56 3.03 1.51 1.81
N PHE A 57 3.00 1.99 0.56
CA PHE A 57 1.81 1.95 -0.29
C PHE A 57 1.34 0.53 -0.58
N HIS A 58 2.25 -0.41 -0.82
CA HIS A 58 1.90 -1.82 -0.97
C HIS A 58 1.16 -2.36 0.27
N LYS A 59 1.61 -2.00 1.49
CA LYS A 59 0.90 -2.35 2.73
C LYS A 59 -0.49 -1.73 2.82
N ILE A 60 -0.63 -0.46 2.40
CA ILE A 60 -1.93 0.23 2.35
C ILE A 60 -2.90 -0.46 1.37
N VAL A 61 -2.42 -0.83 0.17
CA VAL A 61 -3.21 -1.58 -0.82
C VAL A 61 -3.59 -2.96 -0.30
N MET A 62 -2.71 -3.67 0.41
CA MET A 62 -3.03 -4.95 1.03
C MET A 62 -4.17 -4.83 2.05
N ILE A 63 -4.15 -3.80 2.91
CA ILE A 63 -5.23 -3.54 3.87
C ILE A 63 -6.56 -3.32 3.15
N ARG A 64 -6.58 -2.50 2.10
CA ARG A 64 -7.76 -2.26 1.26
C ARG A 64 -8.32 -3.57 0.69
N ASN A 65 -7.46 -4.40 0.13
CA ASN A 65 -7.86 -5.67 -0.48
C ASN A 65 -8.44 -6.62 0.56
N ASN A 66 -7.82 -6.71 1.74
CA ASN A 66 -8.32 -7.54 2.84
C ASN A 66 -9.69 -7.07 3.35
N LEU A 67 -9.90 -5.76 3.48
CA LEU A 67 -11.21 -5.21 3.88
C LEU A 67 -12.30 -5.51 2.83
N ARG A 68 -12.01 -5.39 1.54
CA ARG A 68 -12.95 -5.79 0.46
C ARG A 68 -13.31 -7.27 0.55
N VAL A 69 -12.33 -8.14 0.76
CA VAL A 69 -12.56 -9.59 0.91
C VAL A 69 -13.39 -9.88 2.15
N LEU A 70 -13.13 -9.18 3.26
CA LEU A 70 -13.91 -9.32 4.49
C LEU A 70 -15.37 -8.91 4.27
N GLU A 71 -15.61 -7.76 3.64
CA GLU A 71 -16.96 -7.28 3.30
C GLU A 71 -17.73 -8.28 2.43
N GLN A 72 -17.09 -8.80 1.38
CA GLN A 72 -17.68 -9.84 0.53
C GLN A 72 -18.08 -11.10 1.32
N LYS A 73 -17.21 -11.54 2.24
CA LYS A 73 -17.49 -12.71 3.10
C LYS A 73 -18.65 -12.45 4.07
N VAL A 74 -18.74 -11.25 4.63
CA VAL A 74 -19.86 -10.85 5.50
C VAL A 74 -21.17 -10.86 4.70
N ASN A 75 -21.18 -10.27 3.50
CA ASN A 75 -22.36 -10.20 2.64
C ASN A 75 -22.86 -11.60 2.25
N ALA A 76 -21.94 -12.49 1.86
CA ALA A 76 -22.23 -13.84 1.40
C ALA A 76 -22.45 -14.88 2.52
N SER A 77 -22.35 -14.50 3.80
CA SER A 77 -22.50 -15.45 4.90
C SER A 77 -23.97 -15.78 5.16
N ASP A 78 -24.35 -17.06 5.04
CA ASP A 78 -25.69 -17.53 5.39
C ASP A 78 -25.88 -17.76 6.90
N LYS A 79 -24.80 -17.63 7.68
CA LYS A 79 -24.79 -17.86 9.13
C LYS A 79 -25.04 -16.59 9.95
N LEU A 80 -24.92 -15.42 9.33
CA LEU A 80 -25.11 -14.13 9.99
C LEU A 80 -26.54 -13.65 9.76
N SER A 81 -27.18 -13.13 10.82
CA SER A 81 -28.45 -12.43 10.67
C SER A 81 -28.25 -11.10 9.92
N ASP A 82 -29.33 -10.54 9.39
CA ASP A 82 -29.27 -9.23 8.71
C ASP A 82 -28.78 -8.11 9.64
N ALA A 83 -29.12 -8.19 10.93
CA ALA A 83 -28.63 -7.25 11.94
C ALA A 83 -27.11 -7.39 12.15
N ASP A 84 -26.60 -8.62 12.29
CA ASP A 84 -25.16 -8.85 12.44
C ASP A 84 -24.38 -8.38 11.20
N LYS A 85 -24.92 -8.64 10.00
CA LYS A 85 -24.33 -8.16 8.73
C LYS A 85 -24.26 -6.65 8.71
N PHE A 86 -25.35 -5.97 9.07
CA PHE A 86 -25.41 -4.51 9.13
C PHE A 86 -24.36 -3.94 10.08
N ASP A 87 -24.26 -4.47 11.30
CA ASP A 87 -23.29 -3.99 12.30
C ASP A 87 -21.83 -4.19 11.84
N LEU A 88 -21.52 -5.35 11.25
CA LEU A 88 -20.20 -5.63 10.70
C LEU A 88 -19.86 -4.75 9.50
N GLN A 89 -20.80 -4.55 8.57
CA GLN A 89 -20.64 -3.62 7.44
C GLN A 89 -20.40 -2.19 7.92
N GLN A 90 -21.10 -1.75 8.98
CA GLN A 90 -20.88 -0.44 9.56
C GLN A 90 -19.47 -0.33 10.17
N TYR A 91 -18.98 -1.39 10.83
CA TYR A 91 -17.63 -1.42 11.36
C TYR A 91 -16.57 -1.38 10.24
N ILE A 92 -16.74 -2.15 9.17
CA ILE A 92 -15.87 -2.13 7.98
C ILE A 92 -15.85 -0.72 7.35
N THR A 93 -17.02 -0.09 7.22
CA THR A 93 -17.13 1.30 6.72
C THR A 93 -16.32 2.28 7.59
N ARG A 94 -16.37 2.14 8.92
CA ARG A 94 -15.55 2.95 9.83
C ARG A 94 -14.06 2.70 9.63
N CYS A 95 -13.64 1.45 9.43
CA CYS A 95 -12.25 1.11 9.11
C CYS A 95 -11.77 1.82 7.83
N TYR A 96 -12.59 1.82 6.76
CA TYR A 96 -12.26 2.59 5.55
C TYR A 96 -12.14 4.09 5.84
N GLY A 97 -13.03 4.65 6.67
CA GLY A 97 -12.97 6.03 7.11
C GLY A 97 -11.65 6.40 7.78
N SER A 98 -11.15 5.58 8.69
CA SER A 98 -9.86 5.78 9.37
C SER A 98 -8.65 5.76 8.43
N LEU A 99 -8.77 5.13 7.26
CA LEU A 99 -7.69 5.01 6.27
C LEU A 99 -7.69 6.14 5.23
N THR A 100 -8.70 7.01 5.23
CA THR A 100 -8.83 8.11 4.24
C THR A 100 -7.66 9.09 4.25
N THR A 101 -6.94 9.23 5.35
CA THR A 101 -5.69 10.02 5.44
C THR A 101 -4.67 9.60 4.37
N PHE A 102 -4.62 8.31 4.02
CA PHE A 102 -3.69 7.78 3.03
C PHE A 102 -4.16 7.94 1.57
N ASN A 103 -5.36 8.51 1.34
CA ASN A 103 -5.88 8.74 -0.02
C ASN A 103 -4.96 9.60 -0.88
N ILE A 104 -4.16 10.46 -0.25
CA ILE A 104 -3.16 11.31 -0.93
C ILE A 104 -2.12 10.52 -1.71
N LEU A 105 -1.93 9.23 -1.40
CA LEU A 105 -0.97 8.34 -2.04
C LEU A 105 -1.52 7.73 -3.34
N PHE A 106 -2.84 7.64 -3.51
CA PHE A 106 -3.42 7.00 -4.68
C PHE A 106 -3.41 7.92 -5.90
N LYS A 107 -3.00 7.37 -7.04
CA LYS A 107 -3.04 8.03 -8.36
C LYS A 107 -4.46 8.26 -8.84
N ASN A 108 -5.34 7.27 -8.69
CA ASN A 108 -6.73 7.33 -9.14
C ASN A 108 -7.69 7.49 -7.96
N LYS A 109 -8.77 8.25 -8.16
CA LYS A 109 -9.81 8.44 -7.13
C LYS A 109 -10.65 7.20 -6.87
N ASP A 110 -10.75 6.29 -7.83
CA ASP A 110 -11.55 5.06 -7.68
C ASP A 110 -10.85 4.00 -6.85
N ASP A 111 -9.54 4.15 -6.68
CA ASP A 111 -8.72 3.29 -5.83
C ASP A 111 -8.69 3.72 -4.36
N GLN A 112 -9.18 4.93 -4.06
CA GLN A 112 -9.14 5.53 -2.72
C GLN A 112 -10.11 4.85 -1.74
N PHE A 113 -9.78 4.95 -0.46
CA PHE A 113 -10.69 4.59 0.62
C PHE A 113 -11.89 5.54 0.64
N ARG A 114 -13.10 4.98 0.77
CA ARG A 114 -14.37 5.74 0.83
C ARG A 114 -15.19 5.28 2.03
N THR A 115 -15.91 6.23 2.62
CA THR A 115 -16.81 6.00 3.77
C THR A 115 -18.23 5.65 3.34
N SER A 116 -18.49 5.51 2.04
CA SER A 116 -19.79 5.16 1.49
C SER A 116 -19.77 3.68 1.11
N ALA A 117 -20.73 2.92 1.64
CA ALA A 117 -21.17 1.67 1.04
C ALA A 117 -21.77 1.92 -0.35
#